data_AF-A0A7S4V3L2-F1
#
_entry.id   AF-A0A7S4V3L2-F1
#
_cell.length_a   1.000
_cell.length_b   1.000
_cell.length_c   1.000
_cell.angle_alpha   90.00
_cell.angle_beta   90.00
_cell.angle_gamma   90.00
#
_symmetry.space_group_name_H-M   'P 1'
#
loop_
_entity.id
_entity.type
_entity.pdbx_description
1 polymer ?
#
loop_
_entity_poly.entity_id
_entity_poly.type
_entity_poly.pdbx_seq_one_letter_code
_entity_poly.pdbx_strand_id
1 'polypeptide(L)'
;MPMPGEVQQRRMSQLESWRMHGEHSPLFGEYLKLTSDAGWNEVLDAQSKLQIGPQDALIVVDMQNDFIPTDDINPAGGAFAVAEGGNIAGLIVRLMERFAASGASVVATRDYHPVDHCSFIPQGGPFPPHCIQGHVGSFFYKPIGSCLKRLQALGRNADVVFKGFHEDVDSFGSFAYADEPSSWARVCNRPDAPCGLHGCSMSSWTGSVKLKCSSCDDDVDAPPDVLSCYRRQDLASLLKERNVSRIFACGLALDYCVLDTALNCVQAGFAESYIIMDAARAAHLPGIGSFGSGFMQDPAELKHKLVSSSVKVIPSAICLPELQVQSPLLYHEVGRVFPENLGPFALIPAKDLKLAVDLKAGKFTVEGPTADINNLKVWNVEPTGAMGPLAHISLDKAMRQALQIPESAVNFSWGYSLGNGTFDEKARGYFSITTPAAAFFVFGGFIYTNSQDDVVAVMSLSLGSGIAFSAANKWKHKYSASLAGRWQPVTAPLLRKKGARLFAWINPCEVLTQGEDPWIVSKHGAFAFLFHDDPAQEDARDVYFTQKEKTQLRMATLGRISHRETPKGEPHPEPSPMQKAEQPQTIPVMIKEVPRRCCVVS
;
A
#
# COMPACT_ATOMS: atom_id res chain seq x y z
N MET A 1 -45.59 -4.49 16.58
CA MET A 1 -44.66 -3.50 16.01
C MET A 1 -43.55 -3.32 17.01
N PRO A 2 -42.27 -3.57 16.67
CA PRO A 2 -41.19 -3.38 17.63
C PRO A 2 -40.99 -1.87 17.88
N MET A 3 -40.59 -1.54 19.12
CA MET A 3 -40.46 -0.17 19.61
C MET A 3 -39.27 0.54 18.94
N PRO A 4 -39.30 1.88 18.76
CA PRO A 4 -38.23 2.64 18.08
C PRO A 4 -36.81 2.42 18.64
N GLY A 5 -36.68 2.01 19.91
CA GLY A 5 -35.39 1.70 20.55
C GLY A 5 -34.78 0.34 20.17
N GLU A 6 -35.58 -0.67 19.82
CA GLU A 6 -35.08 -2.01 19.47
C GLU A 6 -34.46 -2.05 18.06
N VAL A 7 -34.88 -1.15 17.18
CA VAL A 7 -34.31 -0.98 15.83
C VAL A 7 -32.90 -0.36 15.89
N GLN A 8 -32.63 0.48 16.90
CA GLN A 8 -31.35 1.15 17.07
C GLN A 8 -30.30 0.25 17.75
N GLN A 9 -30.74 -0.63 18.65
CA GLN A 9 -29.88 -1.62 19.31
C GLN A 9 -29.50 -2.79 18.37
N ARG A 10 -30.36 -3.16 17.41
CA ARG A 10 -30.04 -4.12 16.34
C ARG A 10 -29.14 -3.57 15.22
N ARG A 11 -29.11 -2.26 15.00
CA ARG A 11 -28.20 -1.63 14.01
C ARG A 11 -26.75 -1.58 14.49
N MET A 12 -26.52 -1.54 15.81
CA MET A 12 -25.15 -1.52 16.36
C MET A 12 -24.46 -2.88 16.31
N SER A 13 -25.20 -4.00 16.30
CA SER A 13 -24.61 -5.35 16.36
C SER A 13 -23.98 -5.84 15.05
N GLN A 14 -24.25 -5.20 13.90
CA GLN A 14 -23.63 -5.58 12.62
C GLN A 14 -22.33 -4.82 12.34
N LEU A 15 -22.24 -3.55 12.78
CA LEU A 15 -21.04 -2.72 12.65
C LEU A 15 -19.86 -3.18 13.53
N GLU A 16 -20.14 -3.95 14.60
CA GLU A 16 -19.13 -4.54 15.48
C GLU A 16 -18.35 -5.69 14.82
N SER A 17 -18.90 -6.31 13.76
CA SER A 17 -18.27 -7.46 13.07
C SER A 17 -17.02 -7.12 12.25
N TRP A 18 -16.87 -5.87 11.81
CA TRP A 18 -15.77 -5.43 10.94
C TRP A 18 -14.42 -5.22 11.65
N ARG A 19 -14.42 -5.21 12.99
CA ARG A 19 -13.39 -4.53 13.79
C ARG A 19 -12.19 -5.41 14.14
N MET A 20 -11.67 -6.12 13.14
CA MET A 20 -10.54 -7.05 13.31
C MET A 20 -9.15 -6.43 13.05
N HIS A 21 -9.06 -5.19 12.54
CA HIS A 21 -7.78 -4.64 12.05
C HIS A 21 -7.51 -3.14 12.32
N GLY A 22 -8.31 -2.49 13.17
CA GLY A 22 -8.33 -1.03 13.31
C GLY A 22 -7.03 -0.39 13.82
N GLU A 23 -6.23 -1.10 14.62
CA GLU A 23 -4.99 -0.52 15.17
C GLU A 23 -3.83 -0.44 14.16
N HIS A 24 -3.92 -1.13 13.01
CA HIS A 24 -2.85 -1.24 12.02
C HIS A 24 -3.27 -1.00 10.55
N SER A 25 -4.52 -0.58 10.32
CA SER A 25 -5.08 -0.34 8.97
C SER A 25 -5.97 0.93 8.94
N PRO A 26 -5.41 2.12 9.21
CA PRO A 26 -6.18 3.37 9.27
C PRO A 26 -6.97 3.69 8.00
N LEU A 27 -6.45 3.39 6.81
CA LEU A 27 -7.17 3.66 5.55
C LEU A 27 -8.35 2.72 5.39
N PHE A 28 -8.21 1.43 5.73
CA PHE A 28 -9.36 0.54 5.76
C PHE A 28 -10.44 1.02 6.75
N GLY A 29 -10.05 1.51 7.92
CA GLY A 29 -10.98 2.11 8.88
C GLY A 29 -11.70 3.35 8.33
N GLU A 30 -10.98 4.22 7.63
CA GLU A 30 -11.57 5.37 6.94
C GLU A 30 -12.53 4.94 5.82
N TYR A 31 -12.15 3.96 5.00
CA TYR A 31 -13.00 3.43 3.93
C TYR A 31 -14.34 2.94 4.50
N LEU A 32 -14.29 2.10 5.54
CA LEU A 32 -15.49 1.62 6.23
C LEU A 32 -16.33 2.76 6.78
N LYS A 33 -15.71 3.78 7.38
CA LYS A 33 -16.43 4.97 7.86
C LYS A 33 -17.14 5.70 6.71
N LEU A 34 -16.48 5.92 5.59
CA LEU A 34 -17.08 6.61 4.43
C LEU A 34 -18.26 5.82 3.86
N THR A 35 -18.13 4.50 3.75
CA THR A 35 -19.24 3.63 3.33
C THR A 35 -20.41 3.66 4.34
N SER A 36 -20.11 3.70 5.65
CA SER A 36 -21.12 3.80 6.71
C SER A 36 -21.82 5.16 6.70
N ASP A 37 -21.09 6.26 6.51
CA ASP A 37 -21.62 7.61 6.37
C ASP A 37 -22.55 7.72 5.13
N ALA A 38 -22.26 6.95 4.06
CA ALA A 38 -23.14 6.75 2.89
C ALA A 38 -24.32 5.79 3.15
N GLY A 39 -24.48 5.35 4.40
CA GLY A 39 -25.58 4.53 4.87
C GLY A 39 -25.46 3.05 4.51
N TRP A 40 -24.26 2.52 4.29
CA TRP A 40 -24.03 1.08 4.18
C TRP A 40 -23.55 0.51 5.52
N ASN A 41 -24.37 -0.36 6.12
CA ASN A 41 -24.06 -1.00 7.41
C ASN A 41 -24.21 -2.52 7.34
N GLU A 42 -24.37 -3.07 6.13
CA GLU A 42 -24.78 -4.45 5.90
C GLU A 42 -23.55 -5.35 5.78
N VAL A 43 -23.45 -6.31 6.71
CA VAL A 43 -22.58 -7.49 6.61
C VAL A 43 -23.44 -8.67 6.98
N LEU A 44 -23.18 -9.83 6.38
CA LEU A 44 -23.73 -11.05 6.95
C LEU A 44 -23.23 -11.22 8.38
N ASP A 45 -24.15 -11.55 9.28
CA ASP A 45 -23.90 -11.69 10.70
C ASP A 45 -22.68 -12.61 10.97
N ALA A 46 -21.66 -12.08 11.66
CA ALA A 46 -20.46 -12.83 12.04
C ALA A 46 -20.74 -14.01 12.97
N GLN A 47 -21.95 -14.12 13.52
CA GLN A 47 -22.41 -15.30 14.26
C GLN A 47 -22.77 -16.47 13.33
N SER A 48 -23.09 -16.20 12.06
CA SER A 48 -23.41 -17.23 11.08
C SER A 48 -22.14 -17.87 10.53
N LYS A 49 -21.85 -19.10 10.96
CA LYS A 49 -20.69 -19.87 10.47
C LYS A 49 -20.99 -20.43 9.08
N LEU A 50 -20.19 -20.05 8.08
CA LEU A 50 -20.19 -20.70 6.77
C LEU A 50 -19.29 -21.93 6.82
N GLN A 51 -19.81 -23.09 6.43
CA GLN A 51 -18.98 -24.27 6.19
C GLN A 51 -18.35 -24.15 4.80
N ILE A 52 -17.03 -24.04 4.77
CA ILE A 52 -16.25 -24.06 3.52
C ILE A 52 -16.04 -25.51 3.09
N GLY A 53 -16.30 -25.81 1.82
CA GLY A 53 -16.21 -27.15 1.25
C GLY A 53 -15.89 -27.17 -0.25
N PRO A 54 -15.95 -28.35 -0.89
CA PRO A 54 -15.45 -28.54 -2.27
C PRO A 54 -16.19 -27.74 -3.36
N GLN A 55 -17.40 -27.26 -3.09
CA GLN A 55 -18.19 -26.44 -4.03
C GLN A 55 -17.85 -24.94 -3.94
N ASP A 56 -16.84 -24.58 -3.14
CA ASP A 56 -16.42 -23.21 -2.95
C ASP A 56 -15.15 -22.90 -3.74
N ALA A 57 -14.97 -21.64 -4.12
CA ALA A 57 -13.71 -21.12 -4.60
C ALA A 57 -13.32 -19.82 -3.91
N LEU A 58 -12.07 -19.73 -3.45
CA LEU A 58 -11.43 -18.48 -3.06
C LEU A 58 -10.69 -17.91 -4.25
N ILE A 59 -11.04 -16.70 -4.67
CA ILE A 59 -10.34 -15.93 -5.70
C ILE A 59 -9.50 -14.87 -4.99
N VAL A 60 -8.18 -15.05 -5.00
CA VAL A 60 -7.18 -14.11 -4.48
C VAL A 60 -6.80 -13.17 -5.61
N VAL A 61 -7.35 -11.96 -5.58
CA VAL A 61 -7.27 -11.02 -6.69
C VAL A 61 -5.99 -10.18 -6.59
N ASP A 62 -5.17 -10.26 -7.63
CA ASP A 62 -4.09 -9.33 -7.98
C ASP A 62 -3.13 -8.97 -6.83
N MET A 63 -2.76 -9.96 -6.01
CA MET A 63 -1.75 -9.78 -4.97
C MET A 63 -0.33 -9.82 -5.57
N GLN A 64 -0.04 -8.89 -6.48
CA GLN A 64 1.23 -8.78 -7.22
C GLN A 64 2.10 -7.65 -6.70
N ASN A 65 3.40 -7.71 -6.95
CA ASN A 65 4.39 -6.77 -6.45
C ASN A 65 4.07 -5.31 -6.79
N ASP A 66 3.55 -5.01 -8.00
CA ASP A 66 3.19 -3.65 -8.39
C ASP A 66 2.03 -3.07 -7.59
N PHE A 67 1.10 -3.91 -7.14
CA PHE A 67 -0.03 -3.50 -6.30
C PHE A 67 0.29 -3.46 -4.81
N ILE A 68 1.48 -3.91 -4.41
CA ILE A 68 1.93 -3.87 -3.02
C ILE A 68 2.99 -2.78 -2.86
N PRO A 69 2.92 -1.93 -1.81
CA PRO A 69 3.97 -0.95 -1.54
C PRO A 69 5.34 -1.59 -1.45
N THR A 70 6.38 -0.81 -1.74
CA THR A 70 7.75 -1.27 -1.52
C THR A 70 8.01 -1.51 -0.04
N ASP A 71 8.58 -2.67 0.29
CA ASP A 71 8.98 -3.05 1.65
C ASP A 71 10.23 -3.96 1.61
N ASP A 72 10.66 -4.45 2.78
CA ASP A 72 11.85 -5.32 2.91
C ASP A 72 11.74 -6.62 2.09
N ILE A 73 10.53 -7.07 1.77
CA ILE A 73 10.25 -8.31 1.01
C ILE A 73 9.75 -8.04 -0.42
N ASN A 74 9.43 -6.80 -0.77
CA ASN A 74 9.02 -6.30 -2.09
C ASN A 74 9.80 -5.02 -2.47
N PRO A 75 11.14 -5.08 -2.60
CA PRO A 75 11.96 -3.90 -2.86
C PRO A 75 11.83 -3.34 -4.28
N ALA A 76 11.20 -4.10 -5.20
CA ALA A 76 11.10 -3.78 -6.62
C ALA A 76 9.65 -3.67 -7.12
N GLY A 77 8.68 -3.64 -6.22
CA GLY A 77 7.26 -3.48 -6.55
C GLY A 77 6.77 -2.04 -6.39
N GLY A 78 5.47 -1.89 -6.24
CA GLY A 78 4.81 -0.63 -5.91
C GLY A 78 4.57 0.33 -7.08
N ALA A 79 4.71 -0.09 -8.34
CA ALA A 79 4.42 0.76 -9.50
C ALA A 79 2.98 1.29 -9.52
N PHE A 80 2.04 0.55 -8.93
CA PHE A 80 0.66 0.98 -8.72
C PHE A 80 0.12 0.49 -7.37
N ALA A 81 0.86 0.80 -6.29
CA ALA A 81 0.59 0.24 -4.98
C ALA A 81 -0.80 0.63 -4.42
N VAL A 82 -1.53 -0.37 -3.93
CA VAL A 82 -2.67 -0.15 -3.05
C VAL A 82 -2.18 0.04 -1.63
N ALA A 83 -2.46 1.19 -1.04
CA ALA A 83 -2.08 1.48 0.33
C ALA A 83 -2.65 0.43 1.29
N GLU A 84 -1.82 -0.05 2.23
CA GLU A 84 -2.12 -1.16 3.15
C GLU A 84 -2.33 -2.54 2.50
N GLY A 85 -2.12 -2.70 1.18
CA GLY A 85 -2.30 -3.98 0.49
C GLY A 85 -1.41 -5.10 1.03
N GLY A 86 -0.18 -4.79 1.47
CA GLY A 86 0.71 -5.77 2.12
C GLY A 86 0.18 -6.28 3.47
N ASN A 87 -0.61 -5.46 4.19
CA ASN A 87 -1.08 -5.78 5.55
C ASN A 87 -2.06 -6.96 5.57
N ILE A 88 -2.76 -7.21 4.46
CA ILE A 88 -3.74 -8.30 4.35
C ILE A 88 -3.12 -9.62 3.87
N ALA A 89 -1.88 -9.64 3.41
CA ALA A 89 -1.26 -10.84 2.83
C ALA A 89 -1.26 -12.02 3.81
N GLY A 90 -0.93 -11.78 5.08
CA GLY A 90 -0.95 -12.84 6.11
C GLY A 90 -2.35 -13.40 6.39
N LEU A 91 -3.39 -12.56 6.30
CA LEU A 91 -4.78 -13.01 6.43
C LEU A 91 -5.21 -13.84 5.21
N ILE A 92 -4.86 -13.37 4.01
CA ILE A 92 -5.15 -14.08 2.75
C ILE A 92 -4.48 -15.47 2.75
N VAL A 93 -3.23 -15.58 3.18
CA VAL A 93 -2.55 -16.90 3.28
C VAL A 93 -3.34 -17.87 4.15
N ARG A 94 -3.89 -17.43 5.30
CA ARG A 94 -4.73 -18.29 6.14
C ARG A 94 -6.03 -18.69 5.47
N LEU A 95 -6.67 -17.77 4.73
CA LEU A 95 -7.86 -18.09 3.93
C LEU A 95 -7.54 -19.13 2.85
N MET A 96 -6.44 -18.97 2.13
CA MET A 96 -6.01 -19.92 1.10
C MET A 96 -5.79 -21.32 1.68
N GLU A 97 -5.07 -21.41 2.81
CA GLU A 97 -4.84 -22.68 3.50
C GLU A 97 -6.14 -23.31 3.97
N ARG A 98 -7.06 -22.51 4.53
CA ARG A 98 -8.36 -22.99 5.00
C ARG A 98 -9.21 -23.53 3.85
N PHE A 99 -9.35 -22.78 2.76
CA PHE A 99 -10.13 -23.20 1.60
C PHE A 99 -9.54 -24.48 0.99
N ALA A 100 -8.22 -24.52 0.79
CA ALA A 100 -7.55 -25.70 0.25
C ALA A 100 -7.68 -26.93 1.16
N ALA A 101 -7.62 -26.76 2.49
CA ALA A 101 -7.81 -27.85 3.45
C ALA A 101 -9.25 -28.40 3.43
N SER A 102 -10.23 -27.55 3.14
CA SER A 102 -11.64 -27.91 2.93
C SER A 102 -11.94 -28.54 1.55
N GLY A 103 -10.94 -28.70 0.68
CA GLY A 103 -11.10 -29.22 -0.68
C GLY A 103 -11.67 -28.20 -1.67
N ALA A 104 -11.84 -26.94 -1.26
CA ALA A 104 -12.27 -25.84 -2.12
C ALA A 104 -11.18 -25.49 -3.13
N SER A 105 -11.57 -24.82 -4.23
CA SER A 105 -10.61 -24.26 -5.18
C SER A 105 -9.98 -22.97 -4.61
N VAL A 106 -8.69 -22.77 -4.85
CA VAL A 106 -7.97 -21.52 -4.60
C VAL A 106 -7.44 -21.03 -5.94
N VAL A 107 -7.84 -19.85 -6.36
CA VAL A 107 -7.40 -19.27 -7.63
C VAL A 107 -6.76 -17.93 -7.34
N ALA A 108 -5.53 -17.71 -7.78
CA ALA A 108 -4.90 -16.40 -7.72
C ALA A 108 -4.86 -15.77 -9.11
N THR A 109 -5.28 -14.52 -9.21
CA THR A 109 -5.27 -13.78 -10.48
C THR A 109 -4.01 -12.95 -10.63
N ARG A 110 -3.61 -12.75 -11.88
CA ARG A 110 -2.56 -11.81 -12.27
C ARG A 110 -3.09 -10.88 -13.35
N ASP A 111 -3.03 -9.57 -13.10
CA ASP A 111 -2.92 -8.62 -14.20
C ASP A 111 -1.62 -8.87 -14.94
N TYR A 112 -1.67 -8.84 -16.26
CA TYR A 112 -0.57 -9.31 -17.08
C TYR A 112 -0.51 -8.55 -18.41
N HIS A 113 -0.22 -7.26 -18.33
CA HIS A 113 -0.39 -6.30 -19.42
C HIS A 113 0.82 -6.25 -20.38
N PRO A 114 0.61 -6.16 -21.70
CA PRO A 114 1.70 -5.78 -22.62
C PRO A 114 2.19 -4.36 -22.31
N VAL A 115 3.41 -4.02 -22.77
CA VAL A 115 4.08 -2.74 -22.44
C VAL A 115 3.29 -1.52 -22.95
N ASP A 116 2.50 -1.70 -23.99
CA ASP A 116 1.69 -0.72 -24.69
C ASP A 116 0.18 -0.92 -24.48
N HIS A 117 -0.20 -1.48 -23.33
CA HIS A 117 -1.60 -1.71 -22.97
C HIS A 117 -2.43 -0.41 -22.90
N CYS A 118 -3.67 -0.44 -23.36
CA CYS A 118 -4.54 0.72 -23.51
C CYS A 118 -4.92 1.39 -22.19
N SER A 119 -4.85 0.66 -21.08
CA SER A 119 -5.16 1.20 -19.75
C SER A 119 -4.04 2.08 -19.18
N PHE A 120 -2.87 2.09 -19.81
CA PHE A 120 -1.72 2.85 -19.36
C PHE A 120 -1.77 4.32 -19.81
N ILE A 121 -1.30 5.21 -18.94
CA ILE A 121 -1.24 6.67 -19.18
C ILE A 121 -0.56 7.05 -20.51
N PRO A 122 0.59 6.46 -20.91
CA PRO A 122 1.20 6.77 -22.20
C PRO A 122 0.32 6.43 -23.42
N GLN A 123 -0.69 5.57 -23.25
CA GLN A 123 -1.65 5.13 -24.26
C GLN A 123 -3.01 5.85 -24.13
N GLY A 124 -3.13 6.80 -23.21
CA GLY A 124 -4.36 7.55 -22.93
C GLY A 124 -5.27 6.92 -21.88
N GLY A 125 -4.86 5.81 -21.28
CA GLY A 125 -5.58 5.17 -20.18
C GLY A 125 -5.35 5.83 -18.81
N PRO A 126 -6.09 5.43 -17.77
CA PRO A 126 -6.08 6.12 -16.49
C PRO A 126 -4.99 5.64 -15.50
N PHE A 127 -4.27 4.57 -15.79
CA PHE A 127 -3.36 3.93 -14.83
C PHE A 127 -1.88 4.08 -15.22
N PRO A 128 -0.94 4.19 -14.26
CA PRO A 128 0.48 4.09 -14.58
C PRO A 128 0.79 2.71 -15.19
N PRO A 129 1.87 2.54 -15.97
CA PRO A 129 2.29 1.21 -16.39
C PRO A 129 2.55 0.30 -15.18
N HIS A 130 1.90 -0.85 -15.14
CA HIS A 130 1.95 -1.80 -14.02
C HIS A 130 1.74 -3.22 -14.54
N CYS A 131 2.14 -4.22 -13.76
CA CYS A 131 1.95 -5.63 -14.04
C CYS A 131 2.37 -6.04 -15.47
N ILE A 132 3.43 -5.40 -15.97
CA ILE A 132 3.93 -5.62 -17.33
C ILE A 132 4.41 -7.07 -17.46
N GLN A 133 4.04 -7.73 -18.56
CA GLN A 133 4.37 -9.12 -18.84
C GLN A 133 5.86 -9.41 -18.64
N GLY A 134 6.16 -10.37 -17.78
CA GLY A 134 7.52 -10.83 -17.48
C GLY A 134 8.35 -9.89 -16.59
N HIS A 135 7.83 -8.73 -16.21
CA HIS A 135 8.51 -7.86 -15.24
C HIS A 135 8.25 -8.31 -13.81
N VAL A 136 9.21 -8.06 -12.91
CA VAL A 136 9.12 -8.41 -11.48
C VAL A 136 7.89 -7.81 -10.80
N GLY A 137 7.40 -6.67 -11.26
CA GLY A 137 6.17 -6.03 -10.80
C GLY A 137 4.92 -6.89 -11.01
N SER A 138 4.90 -7.71 -12.08
CA SER A 138 3.81 -8.64 -12.38
C SER A 138 3.85 -9.94 -11.57
N PHE A 139 4.90 -10.17 -10.77
CA PHE A 139 5.04 -11.38 -9.97
C PHE A 139 4.20 -11.28 -8.70
N PHE A 140 3.79 -12.41 -8.14
CA PHE A 140 3.07 -12.44 -6.88
C PHE A 140 3.92 -11.86 -5.75
N TYR A 141 3.25 -11.14 -4.85
CA TYR A 141 3.84 -10.78 -3.58
C TYR A 141 4.25 -12.05 -2.83
N LYS A 142 5.51 -12.08 -2.38
CA LYS A 142 6.20 -13.30 -1.92
C LYS A 142 5.38 -14.21 -0.98
N PRO A 143 4.66 -13.70 0.04
CA PRO A 143 3.82 -14.55 0.90
C PRO A 143 2.73 -15.32 0.14
N ILE A 144 2.11 -14.67 -0.85
CA ILE A 144 1.05 -15.26 -1.68
C ILE A 144 1.65 -16.31 -2.62
N GLY A 145 2.70 -15.94 -3.38
CA GLY A 145 3.38 -16.88 -4.28
C GLY A 145 3.92 -18.12 -3.54
N SER A 146 4.50 -17.92 -2.35
CA SER A 146 4.99 -19.02 -1.52
C SER A 146 3.87 -19.94 -1.01
N CYS A 147 2.69 -19.38 -0.72
CA CYS A 147 1.52 -20.16 -0.35
C CYS A 147 0.98 -20.95 -1.54
N LEU A 148 0.82 -20.31 -2.71
CA LEU A 148 0.39 -21.00 -3.94
C LEU A 148 1.26 -22.20 -4.25
N LYS A 149 2.59 -22.00 -4.29
CA LYS A 149 3.55 -23.08 -4.57
C LYS A 149 3.41 -24.24 -3.58
N ARG A 150 3.23 -23.92 -2.30
CA ARG A 150 3.01 -24.94 -1.26
C ARG A 150 1.71 -25.71 -1.49
N LEU A 151 0.61 -25.03 -1.83
CA LEU A 151 -0.67 -25.68 -2.10
C LEU A 151 -0.61 -26.59 -3.33
N GLN A 152 0.05 -26.14 -4.40
CA GLN A 152 0.28 -26.93 -5.61
C GLN A 152 1.14 -28.17 -5.34
N ALA A 153 2.24 -28.02 -4.59
CA ALA A 153 3.08 -29.14 -4.18
C ALA A 153 2.34 -30.17 -3.31
N LEU A 154 1.30 -29.75 -2.58
CA LEU A 154 0.42 -30.63 -1.81
C LEU A 154 -0.71 -31.24 -2.65
N GLY A 155 -0.74 -31.01 -3.97
CA GLY A 155 -1.78 -31.50 -4.87
C GLY A 155 -3.16 -30.88 -4.61
N ARG A 156 -3.22 -29.67 -4.05
CA ARG A 156 -4.48 -28.94 -3.84
C ARG A 156 -4.92 -28.25 -5.12
N ASN A 157 -6.22 -27.98 -5.22
CA ASN A 157 -6.82 -27.24 -6.33
C ASN A 157 -6.42 -25.76 -6.29
N ALA A 158 -5.16 -25.46 -6.61
CA ALA A 158 -4.56 -24.13 -6.57
C ALA A 158 -4.08 -23.70 -7.97
N ASP A 159 -4.72 -22.68 -8.55
CA ASP A 159 -4.46 -22.24 -9.92
C ASP A 159 -4.03 -20.78 -10.02
N VAL A 160 -3.22 -20.48 -11.02
CA VAL A 160 -2.90 -19.13 -11.47
C VAL A 160 -3.68 -18.86 -12.75
N VAL A 161 -4.33 -17.70 -12.82
CA VAL A 161 -5.06 -17.25 -14.01
C VAL A 161 -4.67 -15.81 -14.34
N PHE A 162 -4.72 -15.46 -15.63
CA PHE A 162 -4.22 -14.19 -16.16
C PHE A 162 -5.37 -13.37 -16.76
N LYS A 163 -5.33 -12.05 -16.59
CA LYS A 163 -6.27 -11.09 -17.19
C LYS A 163 -5.53 -9.85 -17.70
N GLY A 164 -6.20 -9.03 -18.53
CA GLY A 164 -5.66 -7.77 -19.04
C GLY A 164 -4.48 -7.92 -20.02
N PHE A 165 -4.33 -9.06 -20.70
CA PHE A 165 -3.17 -9.33 -21.55
C PHE A 165 -3.33 -8.93 -23.03
N HIS A 166 -4.46 -8.32 -23.41
CA HIS A 166 -4.70 -7.80 -24.77
C HIS A 166 -4.47 -6.29 -24.81
N GLU A 167 -3.69 -5.79 -25.76
CA GLU A 167 -3.24 -4.40 -25.83
C GLU A 167 -4.37 -3.36 -25.89
N ASP A 168 -5.47 -3.66 -26.59
CA ASP A 168 -6.61 -2.73 -26.73
C ASP A 168 -7.79 -3.01 -25.74
N VAL A 169 -7.69 -4.04 -24.88
CA VAL A 169 -8.78 -4.48 -24.00
C VAL A 169 -8.31 -4.74 -22.57
N ASP A 170 -8.79 -3.90 -21.64
CA ASP A 170 -8.58 -4.06 -20.21
C ASP A 170 -9.56 -5.07 -19.59
N SER A 171 -9.26 -5.56 -18.37
CA SER A 171 -10.14 -6.46 -17.64
C SER A 171 -9.89 -6.40 -16.14
N PHE A 172 -10.75 -5.70 -15.39
CA PHE A 172 -10.65 -5.66 -13.93
C PHE A 172 -11.10 -6.97 -13.28
N GLY A 173 -12.30 -7.45 -13.63
CA GLY A 173 -12.92 -8.62 -13.04
C GLY A 173 -12.31 -9.93 -13.53
N SER A 174 -12.39 -10.97 -12.70
CA SER A 174 -11.91 -12.31 -13.04
C SER A 174 -12.85 -13.10 -13.94
N PHE A 175 -14.07 -12.60 -14.15
CA PHE A 175 -15.07 -13.20 -15.03
C PHE A 175 -15.38 -12.24 -16.18
N ALA A 176 -15.69 -12.82 -17.34
CA ALA A 176 -15.99 -12.09 -18.56
C ALA A 176 -17.17 -11.11 -18.37
N TYR A 177 -17.11 -10.00 -19.09
CA TYR A 177 -18.14 -8.97 -19.09
C TYR A 177 -19.19 -9.30 -20.15
N ALA A 178 -20.43 -8.87 -19.92
CA ALA A 178 -21.47 -8.96 -20.93
C ALA A 178 -21.11 -8.14 -22.19
N ASP A 179 -21.44 -8.66 -23.38
CA ASP A 179 -21.32 -7.98 -24.68
C ASP A 179 -22.35 -6.85 -24.85
N GLU A 180 -22.38 -5.92 -23.90
CA GLU A 180 -23.25 -4.75 -23.89
C GLU A 180 -22.41 -3.46 -24.03
N PRO A 181 -22.84 -2.47 -24.84
CA PRO A 181 -22.05 -1.27 -25.10
C PRO A 181 -21.57 -0.51 -23.86
N SER A 182 -22.39 -0.49 -22.80
CA SER A 182 -22.08 0.16 -21.52
C SER A 182 -20.90 -0.49 -20.78
N SER A 183 -20.69 -1.80 -20.96
CA SER A 183 -19.58 -2.54 -20.35
C SER A 183 -18.23 -2.15 -20.96
N TRP A 184 -18.22 -1.76 -22.23
CA TRP A 184 -17.00 -1.58 -23.02
C TRP A 184 -16.34 -0.22 -22.87
N ALA A 185 -17.10 0.83 -22.55
CA ALA A 185 -16.59 2.20 -22.43
C ALA A 185 -15.44 2.34 -21.41
N ARG A 186 -15.36 1.44 -20.43
CA ARG A 186 -14.33 1.44 -19.38
C ARG A 186 -13.13 0.52 -19.65
N VAL A 187 -13.23 -0.38 -20.62
CA VAL A 187 -12.22 -1.44 -20.85
C VAL A 187 -11.74 -1.54 -22.29
N CYS A 188 -12.27 -0.75 -23.22
CA CYS A 188 -11.86 -0.78 -24.62
C CYS A 188 -11.57 0.63 -25.13
N ASN A 189 -10.37 0.84 -25.68
CA ASN A 189 -10.00 2.11 -26.32
C ASN A 189 -10.39 2.17 -27.81
N ARG A 190 -10.91 1.07 -28.36
CA ARG A 190 -11.41 0.98 -29.75
C ARG A 190 -12.76 0.26 -29.83
N PRO A 191 -13.84 0.83 -29.26
CA PRO A 191 -15.15 0.19 -29.24
C PRO A 191 -15.70 -0.11 -30.66
N ASP A 192 -15.22 0.64 -31.66
CA ASP A 192 -15.65 0.53 -33.06
C ASP A 192 -14.70 -0.33 -33.90
N ALA A 193 -13.54 -0.73 -33.36
CA ALA A 193 -12.68 -1.67 -34.04
C ALA A 193 -13.34 -3.04 -33.94
N PRO A 194 -13.61 -3.75 -35.05
CA PRO A 194 -13.85 -5.17 -34.93
C PRO A 194 -12.62 -5.73 -34.21
N CYS A 195 -12.82 -6.56 -33.19
CA CYS A 195 -11.83 -7.56 -32.81
C CYS A 195 -11.70 -8.53 -34.00
N GLY A 196 -11.14 -8.02 -35.10
CA GLY A 196 -10.92 -8.66 -36.38
C GLY A 196 -9.61 -9.42 -36.41
N LEU A 197 -8.84 -9.39 -35.32
CA LEU A 197 -7.81 -10.37 -35.05
C LEU A 197 -8.51 -11.69 -34.69
N HIS A 198 -8.76 -12.49 -35.73
CA HIS A 198 -9.23 -13.88 -35.67
C HIS A 198 -10.73 -14.12 -35.42
N GLY A 199 -11.60 -13.10 -35.55
CA GLY A 199 -13.06 -13.29 -35.50
C GLY A 199 -13.62 -13.55 -34.11
N CYS A 200 -12.91 -13.15 -33.06
CA CYS A 200 -13.36 -13.27 -31.67
C CYS A 200 -14.18 -12.03 -31.24
N SER A 201 -15.09 -12.21 -30.28
CA SER A 201 -15.78 -11.08 -29.63
C SER A 201 -14.86 -10.36 -28.64
N MET A 202 -15.19 -9.10 -28.32
CA MET A 202 -14.54 -8.32 -27.27
C MET A 202 -14.66 -9.01 -25.89
N SER A 203 -15.82 -9.60 -25.57
CA SER A 203 -16.01 -10.40 -24.35
C SER A 203 -14.98 -11.51 -24.15
N SER A 204 -14.49 -12.11 -25.24
CA SER A 204 -13.51 -13.19 -25.18
C SER A 204 -12.12 -12.76 -24.66
N TRP A 205 -11.88 -11.45 -24.56
CA TRP A 205 -10.65 -10.86 -24.04
C TRP A 205 -10.78 -10.31 -22.62
N THR A 206 -11.94 -10.50 -22.00
CA THR A 206 -12.18 -10.13 -20.61
C THR A 206 -12.36 -11.32 -19.70
N GLY A 207 -12.21 -11.09 -18.41
CA GLY A 207 -12.11 -12.14 -17.41
C GLY A 207 -10.73 -12.77 -17.40
N SER A 208 -10.52 -13.65 -16.42
CA SER A 208 -9.27 -14.38 -16.27
C SER A 208 -9.31 -15.68 -17.05
N VAL A 209 -8.16 -16.04 -17.63
CA VAL A 209 -7.98 -17.33 -18.30
C VAL A 209 -6.83 -18.10 -17.67
N LYS A 210 -7.01 -19.41 -17.56
CA LYS A 210 -5.95 -20.34 -17.25
C LYS A 210 -5.14 -20.60 -18.51
N LEU A 211 -3.85 -20.33 -18.42
CA LEU A 211 -2.88 -20.58 -19.46
C LEU A 211 -1.91 -21.66 -18.99
N LYS A 212 -1.45 -22.49 -19.92
CA LYS A 212 -0.39 -23.45 -19.64
C LYS A 212 0.93 -22.70 -19.45
N CYS A 213 1.57 -22.89 -18.30
CA CYS A 213 2.92 -22.44 -18.03
C CYS A 213 3.75 -23.68 -17.72
N SER A 214 4.58 -24.16 -18.65
CA SER A 214 5.31 -25.43 -18.46
C SER A 214 6.31 -25.39 -17.29
N SER A 215 6.55 -24.22 -16.70
CA SER A 215 7.41 -24.01 -15.53
C SER A 215 6.64 -23.62 -14.26
N CYS A 216 5.30 -23.58 -14.27
CA CYS A 216 4.54 -23.16 -13.08
C CYS A 216 4.70 -24.06 -11.86
N ASP A 217 5.02 -25.35 -12.08
CA ASP A 217 5.25 -26.31 -11.01
C ASP A 217 6.49 -25.91 -10.17
N ASP A 218 7.48 -25.28 -10.80
CA ASP A 218 8.70 -24.79 -10.16
C ASP A 218 8.60 -23.30 -9.79
N ASP A 219 7.90 -22.50 -10.59
CA ASP A 219 7.82 -21.06 -10.47
C ASP A 219 6.41 -20.56 -10.79
N VAL A 220 5.64 -20.20 -9.76
CA VAL A 220 4.27 -19.66 -9.91
C VAL A 220 4.22 -18.33 -10.67
N ASP A 221 5.37 -17.66 -10.81
CA ASP A 221 5.50 -16.41 -11.56
C ASP A 221 5.87 -16.63 -13.03
N ALA A 222 6.11 -17.88 -13.44
CA ALA A 222 6.50 -18.24 -14.79
C ALA A 222 5.53 -17.67 -15.84
N PRO A 223 6.06 -17.14 -16.96
CA PRO A 223 5.23 -16.66 -18.05
C PRO A 223 4.46 -17.83 -18.69
N PRO A 224 3.29 -17.55 -19.29
CA PRO A 224 2.57 -18.51 -20.12
C PRO A 224 3.41 -19.03 -21.30
N ASP A 225 3.19 -20.29 -21.68
CA ASP A 225 3.77 -20.85 -22.90
C ASP A 225 3.21 -20.10 -24.12
N VAL A 226 4.04 -19.85 -25.14
CA VAL A 226 3.67 -19.05 -26.34
C VAL A 226 2.37 -19.54 -27.01
N LEU A 227 2.14 -20.86 -27.06
CA LEU A 227 0.95 -21.46 -27.68
C LEU A 227 -0.22 -21.67 -26.71
N SER A 228 -0.10 -21.26 -25.44
CA SER A 228 -1.15 -21.44 -24.44
C SER A 228 -2.39 -20.59 -24.72
N CYS A 229 -2.22 -19.42 -25.34
CA CYS A 229 -3.32 -18.53 -25.69
C CYS A 229 -4.35 -19.18 -26.62
N TYR A 230 -3.92 -20.09 -27.51
CA TYR A 230 -4.81 -20.85 -28.39
C TYR A 230 -5.57 -21.98 -27.69
N ARG A 231 -5.17 -22.34 -26.47
CA ARG A 231 -5.78 -23.38 -25.64
C ARG A 231 -6.23 -22.82 -24.29
N ARG A 232 -6.53 -21.52 -24.24
CA ARG A 232 -6.96 -20.83 -23.04
C ARG A 232 -8.28 -21.42 -22.53
N GLN A 233 -8.38 -21.58 -21.22
CA GLN A 233 -9.61 -21.97 -20.55
C GLN A 233 -10.06 -20.79 -19.68
N ASP A 234 -11.27 -20.29 -19.87
CA ASP A 234 -11.79 -19.22 -19.01
C ASP A 234 -12.05 -19.72 -17.58
N LEU A 235 -11.96 -18.80 -16.62
CA LEU A 235 -12.12 -19.12 -15.19
C LEU A 235 -13.49 -19.72 -14.88
N ALA A 236 -14.56 -19.27 -15.55
CA ALA A 236 -15.89 -19.78 -15.27
C ALA A 236 -16.02 -21.26 -15.66
N SER A 237 -15.50 -21.63 -16.83
CA SER A 237 -15.44 -23.02 -17.30
C SER A 237 -14.61 -23.88 -16.36
N LEU A 238 -13.41 -23.43 -15.98
CA LEU A 238 -12.53 -24.14 -15.03
C LEU A 238 -13.24 -24.46 -13.70
N LEU A 239 -13.97 -23.50 -13.14
CA LEU A 239 -14.65 -23.67 -11.86
C LEU A 239 -15.93 -24.51 -11.97
N LYS A 240 -16.67 -24.40 -13.08
CA LYS A 240 -17.85 -25.25 -13.36
C LYS A 240 -17.48 -26.72 -13.53
N GLU A 241 -16.37 -27.02 -14.20
CA GLU A 241 -15.83 -28.39 -14.28
C GLU A 241 -15.53 -29.00 -12.89
N ARG A 242 -15.25 -28.14 -11.91
CA ARG A 242 -15.02 -28.53 -10.51
C ARG A 242 -16.28 -28.50 -9.64
N ASN A 243 -17.45 -28.28 -10.24
CA ASN A 243 -18.74 -28.15 -9.54
C ASN A 243 -18.74 -27.03 -8.47
N VAL A 244 -17.98 -25.96 -8.70
CA VAL A 244 -18.02 -24.78 -7.83
C VAL A 244 -19.33 -24.03 -8.04
N SER A 245 -19.99 -23.68 -6.94
CA SER A 245 -21.25 -22.93 -6.92
C SER A 245 -21.15 -21.61 -6.16
N ARG A 246 -20.20 -21.47 -5.22
CA ARG A 246 -20.02 -20.24 -4.42
C ARG A 246 -18.62 -19.66 -4.60
N ILE A 247 -18.55 -18.35 -4.85
CA ILE A 247 -17.32 -17.61 -5.10
C ILE A 247 -17.04 -16.66 -3.95
N PHE A 248 -15.81 -16.65 -3.45
CA PHE A 248 -15.31 -15.77 -2.41
C PHE A 248 -14.14 -14.96 -2.96
N ALA A 249 -14.27 -13.64 -3.05
CA ALA A 249 -13.23 -12.75 -3.56
C ALA A 249 -12.54 -12.00 -2.41
N CYS A 250 -11.21 -11.91 -2.46
CA CYS A 250 -10.37 -11.09 -1.58
C CYS A 250 -9.16 -10.56 -2.37
N GLY A 251 -8.33 -9.71 -1.78
CA GLY A 251 -7.16 -9.14 -2.45
C GLY A 251 -7.35 -7.68 -2.89
N LEU A 252 -6.85 -7.34 -4.07
CA LEU A 252 -6.69 -5.96 -4.52
C LEU A 252 -7.23 -5.74 -5.94
N ALA A 253 -7.66 -4.53 -6.31
CA ALA A 253 -8.18 -3.50 -5.41
C ALA A 253 -9.67 -3.78 -5.09
N LEU A 254 -10.10 -3.52 -3.86
CA LEU A 254 -11.47 -3.77 -3.36
C LEU A 254 -12.53 -3.16 -4.27
N ASP A 255 -12.33 -1.93 -4.71
CA ASP A 255 -13.24 -1.11 -5.51
C ASP A 255 -13.07 -1.28 -7.03
N TYR A 256 -12.07 -2.05 -7.48
CA TYR A 256 -11.88 -2.42 -8.89
C TYR A 256 -11.99 -3.94 -9.07
N CYS A 257 -10.85 -4.63 -9.15
CA CYS A 257 -10.78 -6.03 -9.56
C CYS A 257 -11.57 -6.96 -8.62
N VAL A 258 -11.54 -6.73 -7.31
CA VAL A 258 -12.31 -7.54 -6.34
C VAL A 258 -13.82 -7.33 -6.53
N LEU A 259 -14.25 -6.08 -6.63
CA LEU A 259 -15.66 -5.73 -6.86
C LEU A 259 -16.17 -6.28 -8.19
N ASP A 260 -15.49 -6.00 -9.30
CA ASP A 260 -15.89 -6.48 -10.62
C ASP A 260 -15.88 -8.02 -10.69
N THR A 261 -14.93 -8.68 -10.02
CA THR A 261 -14.94 -10.15 -9.86
C THR A 261 -16.20 -10.62 -9.15
N ALA A 262 -16.57 -9.99 -8.04
CA ALA A 262 -17.75 -10.36 -7.28
C ALA A 262 -19.07 -10.08 -8.04
N LEU A 263 -19.13 -8.98 -8.80
CA LEU A 263 -20.31 -8.60 -9.59
C LEU A 263 -20.50 -9.53 -10.79
N ASN A 264 -19.45 -9.78 -11.58
CA ASN A 264 -19.55 -10.57 -12.81
C ASN A 264 -19.69 -12.08 -12.55
N CYS A 265 -19.34 -12.55 -11.35
CA CYS A 265 -19.57 -13.92 -10.90
C CYS A 265 -21.02 -14.39 -11.11
N VAL A 266 -22.01 -13.55 -10.78
CA VAL A 266 -23.43 -13.94 -10.91
C VAL A 266 -23.80 -14.13 -12.38
N GLN A 267 -23.34 -13.24 -13.26
CA GLN A 267 -23.55 -13.36 -14.70
C GLN A 267 -22.83 -14.58 -15.30
N ALA A 268 -21.69 -14.97 -14.72
CA ALA A 268 -20.98 -16.19 -15.08
C ALA A 268 -21.71 -17.48 -14.63
N GLY A 269 -22.80 -17.39 -13.89
CA GLY A 269 -23.69 -18.50 -13.54
C GLY A 269 -23.38 -19.18 -12.21
N PHE A 270 -22.64 -18.52 -11.30
CA PHE A 270 -22.44 -19.01 -9.94
C PHE A 270 -23.62 -18.60 -9.03
N ALA A 271 -23.97 -19.45 -8.08
CA ALA A 271 -25.16 -19.28 -7.25
C ALA A 271 -24.99 -18.20 -6.18
N GLU A 272 -23.79 -18.08 -5.61
CA GLU A 272 -23.51 -17.11 -4.54
C GLU A 272 -22.14 -16.44 -4.75
N SER A 273 -22.10 -15.14 -4.49
CA SER A 273 -20.89 -14.31 -4.59
C SER A 273 -20.64 -13.62 -3.26
N TYR A 274 -19.40 -13.69 -2.78
CA TYR A 274 -18.97 -13.13 -1.50
C TYR A 274 -17.73 -12.26 -1.66
N ILE A 275 -17.68 -11.11 -1.00
CA ILE A 275 -16.46 -10.34 -0.75
C ILE A 275 -16.03 -10.56 0.71
N ILE A 276 -14.78 -11.00 0.91
CA ILE A 276 -14.16 -11.09 2.24
C ILE A 276 -13.45 -9.77 2.52
N MET A 277 -14.16 -8.83 3.13
CA MET A 277 -13.75 -7.42 3.06
C MET A 277 -12.51 -7.07 3.87
N ASP A 278 -12.36 -7.62 5.06
CA ASP A 278 -11.18 -7.39 5.89
C ASP A 278 -9.90 -7.99 5.26
N ALA A 279 -10.07 -8.89 4.30
CA ALA A 279 -9.04 -9.42 3.41
C ALA A 279 -8.97 -8.69 2.04
N ALA A 280 -9.48 -7.45 1.93
CA ALA A 280 -9.38 -6.63 0.73
C ALA A 280 -9.04 -5.17 1.06
N ARG A 281 -8.39 -4.45 0.13
CA ARG A 281 -8.09 -3.01 0.28
C ARG A 281 -8.45 -2.23 -0.98
N ALA A 282 -9.09 -1.08 -0.81
CA ALA A 282 -9.49 -0.20 -1.91
C ALA A 282 -8.29 0.58 -2.45
N ALA A 283 -8.31 0.85 -3.76
CA ALA A 283 -7.34 1.70 -4.40
C ALA A 283 -7.35 3.07 -3.74
N HIS A 284 -6.22 3.44 -3.17
CA HIS A 284 -6.05 4.67 -2.43
C HIS A 284 -4.75 5.34 -2.84
N LEU A 285 -4.90 6.53 -3.41
CA LEU A 285 -3.83 7.39 -3.85
C LEU A 285 -4.06 8.75 -3.20
N PRO A 286 -3.30 9.08 -2.13
CA PRO A 286 -3.46 10.34 -1.41
C PRO A 286 -3.43 11.55 -2.36
N GLY A 287 -4.51 12.33 -2.34
CA GLY A 287 -4.63 13.53 -3.19
C GLY A 287 -4.97 13.30 -4.66
N ILE A 288 -5.14 12.05 -5.12
CA ILE A 288 -5.69 11.73 -6.46
C ILE A 288 -7.14 11.29 -6.35
N GLY A 289 -7.38 10.37 -5.42
CA GLY A 289 -8.70 9.84 -5.22
C GLY A 289 -9.63 10.93 -4.72
N SER A 290 -10.78 11.07 -5.37
CA SER A 290 -11.75 12.12 -5.11
C SER A 290 -12.48 11.97 -3.77
N PHE A 291 -12.22 10.89 -3.02
CA PHE A 291 -13.01 10.49 -1.87
C PHE A 291 -12.16 10.25 -0.61
N GLY A 292 -12.64 10.71 0.54
CA GLY A 292 -11.92 10.57 1.80
C GLY A 292 -10.56 11.26 1.80
N SER A 293 -9.53 10.53 2.20
CA SER A 293 -8.12 10.93 2.16
C SER A 293 -7.42 10.59 0.84
N GLY A 294 -8.09 9.95 -0.11
CA GLY A 294 -7.50 9.57 -1.40
C GLY A 294 -8.05 8.30 -2.07
N PHE A 295 -9.27 7.84 -1.78
CA PHE A 295 -9.85 6.69 -2.47
C PHE A 295 -10.24 7.03 -3.91
N MET A 296 -9.87 6.14 -4.83
CA MET A 296 -10.01 6.36 -6.27
C MET A 296 -11.46 6.30 -6.74
N GLN A 297 -12.26 5.38 -6.19
CA GLN A 297 -13.71 5.35 -6.41
C GLN A 297 -14.48 5.83 -5.18
N ASP A 298 -15.73 6.24 -5.42
CA ASP A 298 -16.63 6.63 -4.34
C ASP A 298 -16.93 5.42 -3.45
N PRO A 299 -16.55 5.44 -2.16
CA PRO A 299 -16.97 4.39 -1.24
C PRO A 299 -18.51 4.25 -1.19
N ALA A 300 -19.26 5.33 -1.44
CA ALA A 300 -20.72 5.26 -1.54
C ALA A 300 -21.21 4.49 -2.78
N GLU A 301 -20.49 4.52 -3.90
CA GLU A 301 -20.85 3.73 -5.09
C GLU A 301 -20.74 2.22 -4.83
N LEU A 302 -19.84 1.79 -3.94
CA LEU A 302 -19.73 0.39 -3.54
C LEU A 302 -21.08 -0.12 -3.04
N LYS A 303 -21.78 0.66 -2.21
CA LYS A 303 -23.14 0.32 -1.75
C LYS A 303 -24.11 0.15 -2.91
N HIS A 304 -24.14 1.10 -3.85
CA HIS A 304 -25.07 1.03 -4.98
C HIS A 304 -24.83 -0.22 -5.81
N LYS A 305 -23.56 -0.49 -6.14
CA LYS A 305 -23.14 -1.67 -6.90
C LYS A 305 -23.48 -2.96 -6.14
N LEU A 306 -23.15 -3.04 -4.86
CA LEU A 306 -23.43 -4.21 -4.02
C LEU A 306 -24.93 -4.45 -3.82
N VAL A 307 -25.73 -3.43 -3.45
CA VAL A 307 -27.18 -3.54 -3.26
C VAL A 307 -27.91 -3.89 -4.56
N SER A 308 -27.44 -3.37 -5.70
CA SER A 308 -27.98 -3.73 -7.01
C SER A 308 -27.61 -5.15 -7.45
N SER A 309 -26.72 -5.82 -6.71
CA SER A 309 -26.21 -7.14 -7.00
C SER A 309 -26.60 -8.13 -5.90
N SER A 310 -26.56 -9.43 -6.18
CA SER A 310 -26.75 -10.46 -5.13
C SER A 310 -25.44 -10.77 -4.37
N VAL A 311 -24.46 -9.84 -4.39
CA VAL A 311 -23.16 -10.01 -3.74
C VAL A 311 -23.30 -9.83 -2.23
N LYS A 312 -22.76 -10.78 -1.48
CA LYS A 312 -22.73 -10.79 -0.03
C LYS A 312 -21.38 -10.28 0.47
N VAL A 313 -21.37 -9.52 1.55
CA VAL A 313 -20.11 -9.07 2.18
C VAL A 313 -19.96 -9.70 3.55
N ILE A 314 -18.78 -10.27 3.80
CA ILE A 314 -18.46 -11.04 5.00
C ILE A 314 -17.10 -10.63 5.57
N PRO A 315 -16.88 -10.77 6.90
CA PRO A 315 -15.54 -10.72 7.48
C PRO A 315 -14.87 -12.10 7.38
N SER A 316 -13.55 -12.11 7.39
CA SER A 316 -12.72 -13.32 7.35
C SER A 316 -12.99 -14.28 8.51
N ALA A 317 -13.44 -13.76 9.66
CA ALA A 317 -13.81 -14.55 10.84
C ALA A 317 -14.94 -15.57 10.56
N ILE A 318 -15.81 -15.31 9.58
CA ILE A 318 -16.84 -16.27 9.16
C ILE A 318 -16.21 -17.50 8.50
N CYS A 319 -15.12 -17.30 7.74
CA CYS A 319 -14.37 -18.37 7.07
C CYS A 319 -13.33 -19.02 7.99
N LEU A 320 -12.84 -18.29 9.00
CA LEU A 320 -11.77 -18.67 9.92
C LEU A 320 -12.29 -18.71 11.38
N PRO A 321 -13.03 -19.75 11.79
CA PRO A 321 -13.64 -19.83 13.12
C PRO A 321 -12.62 -19.84 14.27
N GLU A 322 -11.34 -20.09 13.99
CA GLU A 322 -10.20 -20.00 14.91
C GLU A 322 -9.70 -18.57 15.18
N LEU A 323 -10.11 -17.56 14.40
CA LEU A 323 -9.83 -16.16 14.75
C LEU A 323 -10.73 -15.72 15.91
N GLN A 324 -10.14 -15.54 17.09
CA GLN A 324 -10.83 -14.85 18.19
C GLN A 324 -10.94 -13.35 17.88
N VAL A 325 -12.17 -12.85 17.87
CA VAL A 325 -12.49 -11.42 17.78
C VAL A 325 -12.21 -10.78 19.15
N GLN A 326 -11.10 -10.06 19.30
CA GLN A 326 -10.90 -9.16 20.45
C GLN A 326 -11.09 -7.72 20.00
N SER A 327 -12.05 -7.04 20.62
CA SER A 327 -12.50 -5.67 20.32
C SER A 327 -11.57 -4.62 20.94
N PRO A 328 -11.03 -3.67 20.16
CA PRO A 328 -10.51 -2.40 20.67
C PRO A 328 -11.45 -1.25 20.29
N LEU A 329 -12.36 -0.95 21.22
CA LEU A 329 -12.88 0.36 21.64
C LEU A 329 -13.66 1.30 20.68
N LEU A 330 -14.72 1.89 21.28
CA LEU A 330 -15.14 3.30 21.25
C LEU A 330 -14.35 4.22 20.29
N TYR A 331 -15.00 4.65 19.21
CA TYR A 331 -14.59 5.83 18.44
C TYR A 331 -15.82 6.68 18.11
N HIS A 332 -16.05 7.70 18.93
CA HIS A 332 -16.68 8.94 18.51
C HIS A 332 -15.55 9.91 18.11
N GLU A 333 -15.79 10.73 17.07
CA GLU A 333 -15.06 11.98 16.75
C GLU A 333 -13.85 12.02 15.77
N VAL A 334 -13.59 11.02 14.93
CA VAL A 334 -12.58 11.18 13.85
C VAL A 334 -13.19 11.89 12.63
N GLY A 335 -13.31 13.21 12.72
CA GLY A 335 -13.79 14.04 11.62
C GLY A 335 -13.36 15.50 11.67
N ARG A 336 -13.02 16.02 12.86
CA ARG A 336 -12.72 17.45 13.05
C ARG A 336 -11.30 17.77 13.53
N VAL A 337 -10.51 16.77 13.93
CA VAL A 337 -9.22 16.99 14.60
C VAL A 337 -8.04 16.72 13.65
N PHE A 338 -6.99 17.54 13.75
CA PHE A 338 -5.69 17.30 13.13
C PHE A 338 -5.10 15.97 13.65
N PRO A 339 -4.31 15.19 12.86
CA PRO A 339 -3.84 13.89 13.28
C PRO A 339 -3.13 13.92 14.63
N GLU A 340 -3.48 12.98 15.51
CA GLU A 340 -2.85 12.85 16.82
C GLU A 340 -1.41 12.35 16.74
N ASN A 341 -1.00 11.66 15.67
CA ASN A 341 0.38 11.22 15.44
C ASN A 341 0.72 11.39 13.96
N LEU A 342 2.02 11.51 13.62
CA LEU A 342 2.50 11.44 12.24
C LEU A 342 3.20 10.11 11.95
N GLY A 343 2.92 9.57 10.76
CA GLY A 343 3.46 8.31 10.28
C GLY A 343 2.67 7.08 10.75
N PRO A 344 3.23 5.87 10.60
CA PRO A 344 4.59 5.63 10.16
C PRO A 344 4.84 6.01 8.69
N PHE A 345 6.08 6.36 8.38
CA PHE A 345 6.58 6.67 7.05
C PHE A 345 7.78 5.77 6.72
N ALA A 346 7.91 5.39 5.46
CA ALA A 346 9.12 4.77 4.93
C ALA A 346 10.13 5.86 4.50
N LEU A 347 11.42 5.52 4.58
CA LEU A 347 12.47 6.25 3.88
C LEU A 347 12.94 5.42 2.69
N ILE A 348 12.82 5.99 1.49
CA ILE A 348 13.16 5.29 0.26
C ILE A 348 14.33 6.00 -0.43
N PRO A 349 15.43 5.31 -0.78
CA PRO A 349 16.53 5.91 -1.53
C PRO A 349 16.07 6.40 -2.91
N ALA A 350 16.28 7.68 -3.21
CA ALA A 350 16.04 8.27 -4.52
C ALA A 350 17.34 8.32 -5.34
N LYS A 351 17.77 7.15 -5.82
CA LYS A 351 19.10 6.95 -6.44
C LYS A 351 19.33 7.82 -7.68
N ASP A 352 18.28 8.08 -8.46
CA ASP A 352 18.37 8.84 -9.70
C ASP A 352 18.11 10.34 -9.51
N LEU A 353 17.72 10.77 -8.30
CA LEU A 353 17.46 12.17 -7.97
C LEU A 353 18.77 12.92 -7.72
N LYS A 354 19.07 13.87 -8.60
CA LYS A 354 20.27 14.73 -8.50
C LYS A 354 19.86 16.14 -8.09
N LEU A 355 20.52 16.66 -7.05
CA LEU A 355 20.26 17.98 -6.49
C LEU A 355 21.55 18.82 -6.46
N ALA A 356 21.48 20.06 -6.92
CA ALA A 356 22.46 21.09 -6.61
C ALA A 356 21.98 21.88 -5.39
N VAL A 357 22.86 22.10 -4.40
CA VAL A 357 22.51 22.79 -3.15
C VAL A 357 23.21 24.14 -3.03
N ASP A 358 22.47 25.14 -2.55
CA ASP A 358 23.00 26.41 -2.05
C ASP A 358 22.77 26.46 -0.54
N LEU A 359 23.78 26.02 0.20
CA LEU A 359 23.73 25.93 1.66
C LEU A 359 23.60 27.31 2.34
N LYS A 360 24.11 28.37 1.71
CA LYS A 360 24.00 29.73 2.26
C LYS A 360 22.57 30.24 2.13
N ALA A 361 21.93 29.97 1.00
CA ALA A 361 20.54 30.34 0.77
C ALA A 361 19.53 29.38 1.40
N GLY A 362 19.97 28.19 1.84
CA GLY A 362 19.07 27.13 2.32
C GLY A 362 18.15 26.65 1.21
N LYS A 363 18.68 26.46 0.00
CA LYS A 363 17.91 26.05 -1.18
C LYS A 363 18.56 24.91 -1.94
N PHE A 364 17.76 24.20 -2.72
CA PHE A 364 18.25 23.22 -3.69
C PHE A 364 17.56 23.37 -5.04
N THR A 365 18.22 22.91 -6.09
CA THR A 365 17.70 22.81 -7.46
C THR A 365 17.79 21.36 -7.93
N VAL A 366 16.72 20.85 -8.54
CA VAL A 366 16.69 19.50 -9.13
C VAL A 366 17.40 19.53 -10.49
N GLU A 367 18.42 18.70 -10.64
CA GLU A 367 19.23 18.56 -11.87
C GLU A 367 18.93 17.27 -12.64
N GLY A 368 18.27 16.30 -12.01
CA GLY A 368 17.77 15.11 -12.68
C GLY A 368 16.90 14.23 -11.78
N PRO A 369 16.12 13.31 -12.36
CA PRO A 369 16.08 12.96 -13.78
C PRO A 369 15.43 14.03 -14.68
N THR A 370 15.85 14.13 -15.94
CA THR A 370 15.29 15.13 -16.88
C THR A 370 13.79 14.93 -17.14
N ALA A 371 13.32 13.68 -17.15
CA ALA A 371 11.90 13.37 -17.29
C ALA A 371 11.06 13.98 -16.16
N ASP A 372 11.53 13.85 -14.91
CA ASP A 372 10.87 14.41 -13.73
C ASP A 372 10.86 15.94 -13.75
N ILE A 373 11.95 16.57 -14.17
CA ILE A 373 12.01 18.03 -14.35
C ILE A 373 11.01 18.50 -15.41
N ASN A 374 10.90 17.77 -16.53
CA ASN A 374 9.94 18.10 -17.57
C ASN A 374 8.50 17.97 -17.05
N ASN A 375 8.22 16.94 -16.25
CA ASN A 375 6.92 16.78 -15.61
C ASN A 375 6.62 17.92 -14.64
N LEU A 376 7.58 18.37 -13.82
CA LEU A 376 7.38 19.51 -12.92
C LEU A 376 6.96 20.77 -13.69
N LYS A 377 7.58 21.02 -14.86
CA LYS A 377 7.23 22.14 -15.75
C LYS A 377 5.82 22.02 -16.33
N VAL A 378 5.39 20.82 -16.72
CA VAL A 378 4.01 20.57 -17.20
C VAL A 378 2.98 21.02 -16.16
N TRP A 379 3.30 20.84 -14.88
CA TRP A 379 2.43 21.21 -13.76
C TRP A 379 2.73 22.60 -13.17
N ASN A 380 3.50 23.43 -13.87
CA ASN A 380 3.86 24.78 -13.43
C ASN A 380 4.53 24.81 -12.04
N VAL A 381 5.36 23.82 -11.76
CA VAL A 381 6.15 23.73 -10.54
C VAL A 381 7.62 23.94 -10.87
N GLU A 382 8.22 24.90 -10.17
CA GLU A 382 9.65 25.15 -10.29
C GLU A 382 10.46 24.00 -9.67
N PRO A 383 11.54 23.54 -10.34
CA PRO A 383 12.41 22.48 -9.85
C PRO A 383 13.36 22.98 -8.75
N THR A 384 12.91 23.87 -7.88
CA THR A 384 13.69 24.47 -6.80
C THR A 384 12.93 24.40 -5.49
N GLY A 385 13.60 23.98 -4.41
CA GLY A 385 13.00 23.85 -3.09
C GLY A 385 13.84 24.48 -1.98
N ALA A 386 13.25 24.60 -0.81
CA ALA A 386 13.94 25.01 0.41
C ALA A 386 14.56 23.80 1.12
N MET A 387 15.61 24.02 1.89
CA MET A 387 16.18 23.03 2.78
C MET A 387 16.38 23.60 4.19
N GLY A 388 16.32 22.71 5.18
CA GLY A 388 16.65 23.02 6.56
C GLY A 388 18.14 23.29 6.77
N PRO A 389 18.54 23.60 8.02
CA PRO A 389 19.93 23.74 8.37
C PRO A 389 20.61 22.36 8.39
N LEU A 390 21.90 22.33 8.02
CA LEU A 390 22.69 21.09 8.11
C LEU A 390 22.83 20.63 9.57
N ALA A 391 22.74 19.33 9.77
CA ALA A 391 23.07 18.65 11.01
C ALA A 391 24.02 17.49 10.76
N HIS A 392 24.88 17.19 11.74
CA HIS A 392 25.79 16.06 11.66
C HIS A 392 25.02 14.74 11.79
N ILE A 393 25.38 13.74 10.99
CA ILE A 393 24.74 12.43 11.03
C ILE A 393 25.13 11.71 12.32
N SER A 394 24.13 11.40 13.16
CA SER A 394 24.30 10.63 14.40
C SER A 394 24.04 9.12 14.23
N LEU A 395 23.65 8.68 13.03
CA LEU A 395 23.35 7.28 12.73
C LEU A 395 24.60 6.40 12.80
N ASP A 396 24.46 5.22 13.41
CA ASP A 396 25.51 4.20 13.41
C ASP A 396 25.70 3.54 12.03
N LYS A 397 26.81 2.80 11.88
CA LYS A 397 27.18 2.16 10.61
C LYS A 397 26.14 1.15 10.12
N ALA A 398 25.50 0.40 11.02
CA ALA A 398 24.52 -0.61 10.64
C ALA A 398 23.24 0.05 10.08
N MET A 399 22.78 1.14 10.69
CA MET A 399 21.62 1.89 10.23
C MET A 399 21.92 2.62 8.92
N ARG A 400 23.12 3.19 8.76
CA ARG A 400 23.55 3.79 7.48
C ARG A 400 23.52 2.77 6.35
N GLN A 401 24.03 1.56 6.58
CA GLN A 401 23.97 0.47 5.60
C GLN A 401 22.53 0.07 5.26
N ALA A 402 21.66 -0.09 6.26
CA ALA A 402 20.26 -0.44 6.05
C ALA A 402 19.50 0.60 5.23
N LEU A 403 19.78 1.89 5.46
CA LEU A 403 19.20 3.00 4.71
C LEU A 403 19.94 3.32 3.40
N GLN A 404 20.98 2.57 3.07
CA GLN A 404 21.83 2.81 1.89
C GLN A 404 22.46 4.22 1.88
N ILE A 405 22.75 4.78 3.06
CA ILE A 405 23.45 6.05 3.22
C ILE A 405 24.97 5.79 3.10
N PRO A 406 25.68 6.44 2.16
CA PRO A 406 27.12 6.26 1.98
C PRO A 406 27.95 6.60 3.22
N GLU A 407 29.09 5.92 3.42
CA GLU A 407 30.02 6.24 4.50
C GLU A 407 30.63 7.64 4.37
N SER A 408 30.70 8.17 3.14
CA SER A 408 31.15 9.54 2.86
C SER A 408 30.17 10.62 3.34
N ALA A 409 28.93 10.27 3.69
CA ALA A 409 27.97 11.21 4.23
C ALA A 409 28.38 11.64 5.65
N VAL A 410 28.52 12.95 5.84
CA VAL A 410 28.90 13.58 7.11
C VAL A 410 27.72 14.35 7.69
N ASN A 411 27.00 15.06 6.84
CA ASN A 411 25.88 15.90 7.24
C ASN A 411 24.58 15.47 6.55
N PHE A 412 23.45 15.89 7.11
CA PHE A 412 22.15 15.78 6.47
C PHE A 412 21.35 17.06 6.67
N SER A 413 20.36 17.26 5.80
CA SER A 413 19.36 18.32 5.91
C SER A 413 17.99 17.80 5.46
N TRP A 414 16.93 18.34 6.04
CA TRP A 414 15.59 18.15 5.49
C TRP A 414 15.43 18.97 4.20
N GLY A 415 15.08 18.33 3.10
CA GLY A 415 14.63 18.96 1.86
C GLY A 415 13.11 19.05 1.88
N TYR A 416 12.58 20.27 1.77
CA TYR A 416 11.14 20.50 1.75
C TYR A 416 10.55 20.12 0.39
N SER A 417 9.25 19.81 0.40
CA SER A 417 8.47 19.56 -0.79
C SER A 417 8.48 20.76 -1.76
N LEU A 418 8.34 20.46 -3.05
CA LEU A 418 8.32 21.46 -4.10
C LEU A 418 6.96 22.15 -4.22
N GLY A 419 6.90 23.17 -5.08
CA GLY A 419 5.65 23.82 -5.47
C GLY A 419 5.10 24.79 -4.46
N ASN A 420 5.66 24.97 -3.26
CA ASN A 420 5.23 26.03 -2.34
C ASN A 420 3.68 26.03 -2.08
N GLY A 421 3.05 24.84 -2.12
CA GLY A 421 1.61 24.67 -2.01
C GLY A 421 0.78 24.74 -3.31
N THR A 422 1.40 24.86 -4.49
CA THR A 422 0.75 25.07 -5.80
C THR A 422 0.46 23.81 -6.61
N PHE A 423 0.98 22.63 -6.25
CA PHE A 423 0.58 21.42 -6.96
C PHE A 423 -0.94 21.27 -6.89
N ASP A 424 -1.63 21.17 -8.02
CA ASP A 424 -3.03 20.77 -8.00
C ASP A 424 -3.15 19.27 -7.63
N GLU A 425 -4.37 18.81 -7.34
CA GLU A 425 -4.61 17.43 -6.89
C GLU A 425 -4.13 16.39 -7.92
N LYS A 426 -4.29 16.66 -9.22
CA LYS A 426 -3.84 15.77 -10.30
C LYS A 426 -2.32 15.68 -10.38
N ALA A 427 -1.63 16.81 -10.28
CA ALA A 427 -0.18 16.90 -10.27
C ALA A 427 0.42 16.17 -9.06
N ARG A 428 -0.11 16.42 -7.84
CA ARG A 428 0.35 15.72 -6.62
C ARG A 428 0.18 14.22 -6.76
N GLY A 429 -0.91 13.82 -7.39
CA GLY A 429 -1.17 12.45 -7.68
C GLY A 429 -0.13 11.78 -8.52
N TYR A 430 0.09 12.35 -9.69
CA TYR A 430 1.12 11.91 -10.62
C TYR A 430 2.50 11.79 -9.93
N PHE A 431 2.87 12.74 -9.07
CA PHE A 431 4.15 12.70 -8.36
C PHE A 431 4.17 11.79 -7.11
N SER A 432 3.03 11.46 -6.49
CA SER A 432 3.02 10.63 -5.28
C SER A 432 3.16 9.13 -5.56
N ILE A 433 3.00 8.70 -6.82
CA ILE A 433 2.75 7.29 -7.17
C ILE A 433 3.75 6.71 -8.19
N THR A 434 4.72 7.49 -8.66
CA THR A 434 5.50 7.13 -9.85
C THR A 434 6.94 6.70 -9.55
N THR A 435 7.66 7.43 -8.69
CA THR A 435 9.06 7.13 -8.35
C THR A 435 9.45 7.66 -6.96
N PRO A 436 10.57 7.19 -6.36
CA PRO A 436 11.13 7.81 -5.16
C PRO A 436 11.47 9.30 -5.35
N ALA A 437 11.93 9.72 -6.54
CA ALA A 437 12.20 11.13 -6.83
C ALA A 437 10.90 11.95 -6.77
N ALA A 438 9.82 11.41 -7.31
CA ALA A 438 8.51 12.04 -7.28
C ALA A 438 7.94 12.15 -5.84
N ALA A 439 8.14 11.12 -5.01
CA ALA A 439 7.78 11.17 -3.58
C ALA A 439 8.53 12.29 -2.84
N PHE A 440 9.80 12.54 -3.17
CA PHE A 440 10.56 13.67 -2.62
C PHE A 440 9.91 15.02 -2.96
N PHE A 441 9.42 15.20 -4.19
CA PHE A 441 8.78 16.47 -4.59
C PHE A 441 7.50 16.74 -3.80
N VAL A 442 6.76 15.70 -3.42
CA VAL A 442 5.48 15.84 -2.72
C VAL A 442 5.64 15.96 -1.21
N PHE A 443 6.44 15.09 -0.61
CA PHE A 443 6.55 14.95 0.85
C PHE A 443 7.83 15.54 1.44
N GLY A 444 8.83 15.80 0.60
CA GLY A 444 10.19 16.10 1.04
C GLY A 444 10.98 14.84 1.41
N GLY A 445 12.16 15.06 1.98
CA GLY A 445 13.06 13.97 2.34
C GLY A 445 14.35 14.46 2.97
N PHE A 446 15.29 13.55 3.22
CA PHE A 446 16.60 13.87 3.75
C PHE A 446 17.65 13.92 2.64
N ILE A 447 18.37 15.04 2.57
CA ILE A 447 19.50 15.27 1.68
C ILE A 447 20.77 15.05 2.49
N TYR A 448 21.66 14.20 2.02
CA TYR A 448 22.93 13.86 2.69
C TYR A 448 24.11 14.45 1.92
N THR A 449 25.03 15.10 2.65
CA THR A 449 26.23 15.72 2.05
C THR A 449 27.52 15.18 2.66
N ASN A 450 28.60 15.23 1.88
CA ASN A 450 29.96 14.92 2.34
C ASN A 450 30.59 16.14 3.06
N SER A 451 31.88 16.05 3.42
CA SER A 451 32.62 17.15 4.06
C SER A 451 32.96 18.32 3.13
N GLN A 452 32.74 18.17 1.82
CA GLN A 452 32.90 19.21 0.79
C GLN A 452 31.56 19.82 0.37
N ASP A 453 30.48 19.49 1.10
CA ASP A 453 29.11 19.94 0.85
C ASP A 453 28.44 19.37 -0.42
N ASP A 454 29.06 18.39 -1.09
CA ASP A 454 28.42 17.71 -2.23
C ASP A 454 27.31 16.77 -1.76
N VAL A 455 26.19 16.74 -2.50
CA VAL A 455 25.11 15.78 -2.27
C VAL A 455 25.55 14.38 -2.65
N VAL A 456 25.54 13.46 -1.69
CA VAL A 456 25.95 12.05 -1.88
C VAL A 456 24.81 11.05 -1.79
N ALA A 457 23.66 11.44 -1.20
CA ALA A 457 22.45 10.64 -1.20
C ALA A 457 21.20 11.50 -0.95
N VAL A 458 20.06 11.05 -1.46
CA VAL A 458 18.74 11.62 -1.17
C VAL A 458 17.81 10.49 -0.75
N MET A 459 17.12 10.67 0.37
CA MET A 459 16.12 9.74 0.90
C MET A 459 14.77 10.42 0.90
N SER A 460 13.82 9.89 0.13
CA SER A 460 12.46 10.42 0.05
C SER A 460 11.61 9.90 1.20
N LEU A 461 10.74 10.75 1.73
CA LEU A 461 9.67 10.31 2.61
C LEU A 461 8.55 9.68 1.79
N SER A 462 8.08 8.50 2.20
CA SER A 462 6.93 7.81 1.60
C SER A 462 6.02 7.24 2.69
N LEU A 463 4.80 6.86 2.33
CA LEU A 463 3.93 6.12 3.24
C LEU A 463 4.48 4.69 3.41
N GLY A 464 4.56 4.22 4.65
CA GLY A 464 5.09 2.88 4.93
C GLY A 464 5.57 2.72 6.36
N SER A 465 6.24 1.62 6.66
CA SER A 465 6.79 1.39 8.01
C SER A 465 8.24 1.88 8.10
N GLY A 466 8.61 2.56 9.20
CA GLY A 466 9.97 3.05 9.39
C GLY A 466 10.09 4.15 10.44
N ILE A 467 9.82 5.39 10.05
CA ILE A 467 9.82 6.58 10.90
C ILE A 467 8.42 6.82 11.44
N ALA A 468 8.27 6.90 12.75
CA ALA A 468 7.03 7.33 13.39
C ALA A 468 7.31 8.50 14.32
N PHE A 469 6.29 9.30 14.58
CA PHE A 469 6.39 10.42 15.51
C PHE A 469 5.51 10.25 16.74
N SER A 470 5.77 11.06 17.76
CA SER A 470 5.00 11.17 19.00
C SER A 470 3.56 11.56 18.74
N ALA A 471 2.76 11.52 19.81
CA ALA A 471 1.50 12.23 19.80
C ALA A 471 1.73 13.73 19.56
N ALA A 472 0.71 14.43 19.08
CA ALA A 472 0.72 15.88 18.90
C ALA A 472 0.93 16.56 20.26
N ASN A 473 1.93 17.42 20.33
CA ASN A 473 2.21 18.24 21.50
C ASN A 473 1.96 19.71 21.17
N LYS A 474 1.49 20.50 22.13
CA LYS A 474 1.23 21.94 21.91
C LYS A 474 2.53 22.68 21.54
N TRP A 475 2.53 23.36 20.41
CA TRP A 475 3.61 24.26 20.03
C TRP A 475 3.54 25.55 20.86
N LYS A 476 4.68 26.00 21.39
CA LYS A 476 4.75 27.28 22.10
C LYS A 476 5.22 28.35 21.12
N HIS A 477 4.37 29.33 20.85
CA HIS A 477 4.60 30.41 19.88
C HIS A 477 5.96 31.11 20.01
N LYS A 478 6.47 31.32 21.23
CA LYS A 478 7.80 31.91 21.48
C LYS A 478 8.95 31.26 20.70
N TYR A 479 8.84 29.99 20.31
CA TYR A 479 9.87 29.30 19.53
C TYR A 479 9.82 29.62 18.04
N SER A 480 8.72 30.17 17.52
CA SER A 480 8.51 30.41 16.09
C SER A 480 9.57 31.32 15.46
N ALA A 481 10.05 32.32 16.21
CA ALA A 481 11.12 33.22 15.76
C ALA A 481 12.46 32.50 15.58
N SER A 482 12.73 31.44 16.35
CA SER A 482 13.95 30.62 16.18
C SER A 482 13.93 29.79 14.89
N LEU A 483 12.74 29.59 14.31
CA LEU A 483 12.55 28.90 13.03
C LEU A 483 12.37 29.88 11.85
N ALA A 484 12.74 31.16 12.00
CA ALA A 484 12.64 32.14 10.93
C ALA A 484 13.35 31.67 9.64
N GLY A 485 12.68 31.82 8.50
CA GLY A 485 13.17 31.34 7.20
C GLY A 485 12.97 29.84 6.94
N ARG A 486 12.57 29.05 7.94
CA ARG A 486 12.36 27.59 7.82
C ARG A 486 10.89 27.17 7.70
N TRP A 487 9.97 28.10 7.93
CA TRP A 487 8.54 27.87 7.75
C TRP A 487 8.22 27.76 6.26
N GLN A 488 7.72 26.61 5.85
CA GLN A 488 7.31 26.33 4.47
C GLN A 488 5.82 26.00 4.43
N PRO A 489 5.10 26.33 3.34
CA PRO A 489 3.71 25.94 3.18
C PRO A 489 3.54 24.43 3.23
N VAL A 490 2.53 23.98 3.97
CA VAL A 490 2.13 22.57 3.99
C VAL A 490 1.61 22.20 2.61
N THR A 491 2.25 21.23 1.95
CA THR A 491 1.81 20.75 0.62
C THR A 491 0.81 19.59 0.71
N ALA A 492 0.75 18.86 1.83
CA ALA A 492 -0.14 17.71 1.99
C ALA A 492 -1.63 18.13 2.08
N PRO A 493 -2.52 17.71 1.15
CA PRO A 493 -3.92 18.12 1.15
C PRO A 493 -4.66 17.78 2.44
N LEU A 494 -4.40 16.59 3.00
CA LEU A 494 -5.04 16.12 4.24
C LEU A 494 -4.74 17.08 5.41
N LEU A 495 -3.48 17.49 5.56
CA LEU A 495 -3.06 18.40 6.62
C LEU A 495 -3.60 19.82 6.39
N ARG A 496 -3.61 20.30 5.14
CA ARG A 496 -4.19 21.61 4.77
C ARG A 496 -5.69 21.69 5.03
N LYS A 497 -6.44 20.65 4.66
CA LYS A 497 -7.90 20.53 4.86
C LYS A 497 -8.25 20.52 6.35
N LYS A 498 -7.34 20.05 7.20
CA LYS A 498 -7.45 20.09 8.67
C LYS A 498 -6.94 21.41 9.28
N GLY A 499 -6.54 22.37 8.46
CA GLY A 499 -6.24 23.75 8.87
C GLY A 499 -4.75 24.08 8.98
N ALA A 500 -3.83 23.12 8.85
CA ALA A 500 -2.41 23.45 8.85
C ALA A 500 -2.04 24.28 7.62
N ARG A 501 -1.11 25.21 7.81
CA ARG A 501 -0.70 26.21 6.84
C ARG A 501 0.79 26.18 6.61
N LEU A 502 1.56 26.24 7.68
CA LEU A 502 3.01 26.20 7.63
C LEU A 502 3.54 25.00 8.42
N PHE A 503 4.70 24.49 8.01
CA PHE A 503 5.44 23.51 8.79
C PHE A 503 6.93 23.77 8.71
N ALA A 504 7.66 23.28 9.72
CA ALA A 504 9.11 23.39 9.78
C ALA A 504 9.72 22.13 10.41
N TRP A 505 10.89 21.76 9.89
CA TRP A 505 11.74 20.73 10.50
C TRP A 505 12.66 21.34 11.56
N ILE A 506 12.78 20.64 12.68
CA ILE A 506 13.68 20.94 13.79
C ILE A 506 14.67 19.80 13.87
N ASN A 507 15.96 20.12 13.83
CA ASN A 507 17.01 19.13 13.80
C ASN A 507 17.09 18.33 15.12
N PRO A 508 17.65 17.11 15.07
CA PRO A 508 18.03 16.36 16.25
C PRO A 508 18.92 17.22 17.15
N CYS A 509 18.58 17.22 18.42
CA CYS A 509 19.30 17.95 19.45
C CYS A 509 19.32 19.49 19.28
N GLU A 510 18.49 20.06 18.42
CA GLU A 510 18.44 21.50 18.19
C GLU A 510 17.82 22.23 19.39
N VAL A 511 18.50 23.30 19.85
CA VAL A 511 18.03 24.16 20.94
C VAL A 511 17.38 25.41 20.35
N LEU A 512 16.11 25.62 20.66
CA LEU A 512 15.38 26.84 20.29
C LEU A 512 15.38 27.79 21.50
N THR A 513 16.02 28.95 21.39
CA THR A 513 16.24 29.87 22.52
C THR A 513 15.44 31.16 22.35
N GLN A 514 14.41 31.34 23.18
CA GLN A 514 13.70 32.61 23.44
C GLN A 514 13.13 32.55 24.87
N GLY A 515 13.81 33.17 25.85
CA GLY A 515 13.38 33.24 27.27
C GLY A 515 13.91 32.13 28.20
N GLU A 516 13.36 32.04 29.44
CA GLU A 516 13.85 31.17 30.53
C GLU A 516 13.35 29.71 30.50
N ASP A 517 12.42 29.36 29.63
CA ASP A 517 11.83 28.01 29.53
C ASP A 517 12.27 27.38 28.19
N PRO A 518 13.33 26.54 28.19
CA PRO A 518 13.93 26.00 26.97
C PRO A 518 13.04 24.94 26.32
N TRP A 519 13.09 24.88 24.98
CA TRP A 519 12.50 23.79 24.20
C TRP A 519 13.04 22.44 24.68
N ILE A 520 12.15 21.45 24.89
CA ILE A 520 12.57 20.07 25.18
C ILE A 520 13.21 19.52 23.91
N VAL A 521 14.52 19.39 23.99
CA VAL A 521 15.38 18.99 22.88
C VAL A 521 14.99 17.60 22.39
N SER A 522 14.39 17.51 21.20
CA SER A 522 14.08 16.23 20.57
C SER A 522 15.39 15.55 20.15
N LYS A 523 15.62 14.34 20.66
CA LYS A 523 16.83 13.56 20.36
C LYS A 523 16.98 13.21 18.88
N HIS A 524 15.87 13.09 18.15
CA HIS A 524 15.82 12.60 16.78
C HIS A 524 15.19 13.59 15.79
N GLY A 525 14.90 14.81 16.23
CA GLY A 525 14.26 15.84 15.42
C GLY A 525 12.74 15.86 15.56
N ALA A 526 12.12 16.87 14.97
CA ALA A 526 10.69 17.11 15.10
C ALA A 526 10.12 17.90 13.92
N PHE A 527 8.83 17.73 13.66
CA PHE A 527 8.06 18.63 12.80
C PHE A 527 7.15 19.52 13.65
N ALA A 528 7.16 20.81 13.39
CA ALA A 528 6.19 21.76 13.93
C ALA A 528 5.22 22.21 12.82
N PHE A 529 3.95 22.41 13.17
CA PHE A 529 2.88 22.84 12.28
C PHE A 529 2.15 24.05 12.86
N LEU A 530 1.93 25.06 12.02
CA LEU A 530 1.13 26.24 12.34
C LEU A 530 -0.18 26.23 11.56
N PHE A 531 -1.25 26.71 12.18
CA PHE A 531 -2.62 26.74 11.60
C PHE A 531 -3.00 28.10 11.03
N HIS A 532 -1.99 28.93 10.77
CA HIS A 532 -2.06 30.28 10.24
C HIS A 532 -0.82 30.56 9.37
N ASP A 533 -0.89 31.60 8.55
CA ASP A 533 0.15 31.93 7.55
C ASP A 533 1.24 32.88 8.08
N ASP A 534 1.09 33.40 9.30
CA ASP A 534 2.03 34.35 9.92
C ASP A 534 2.70 33.75 11.17
N PRO A 535 3.96 33.29 11.09
CA PRO A 535 4.68 32.71 12.24
C PRO A 535 4.81 33.63 13.47
N ALA A 536 4.53 34.93 13.34
CA ALA A 536 4.51 35.87 14.46
C ALA A 536 3.19 35.83 15.27
N GLN A 537 2.17 35.11 14.82
CA GLN A 537 0.90 34.90 15.53
C GLN A 537 0.88 33.57 16.30
N GLU A 538 0.10 33.51 17.38
CA GLU A 538 -0.17 32.28 18.13
C GLU A 538 -1.54 31.72 17.76
N ASP A 539 -1.63 30.41 17.54
CA ASP A 539 -2.88 29.69 17.47
C ASP A 539 -2.88 28.51 18.45
N ALA A 540 -4.00 28.31 19.16
CA ALA A 540 -4.13 27.23 20.14
C ALA A 540 -4.02 25.83 19.52
N ARG A 541 -4.18 25.72 18.19
CA ARG A 541 -4.07 24.48 17.42
C ARG A 541 -2.63 24.15 17.02
N ASP A 542 -1.68 25.08 17.15
CA ASP A 542 -0.30 24.84 16.74
C ASP A 542 0.31 23.66 17.50
N VAL A 543 0.94 22.75 16.76
CA VAL A 543 1.43 21.47 17.31
C VAL A 543 2.80 21.08 16.79
N TYR A 544 3.47 20.20 17.52
CA TYR A 544 4.68 19.52 17.07
C TYR A 544 4.68 18.02 17.36
N PHE A 545 5.50 17.31 16.60
CA PHE A 545 5.65 15.86 16.62
C PHE A 545 7.15 15.52 16.68
N THR A 546 7.58 14.78 17.70
CA THR A 546 8.97 14.34 17.87
C THR A 546 9.18 12.95 17.30
N GLN A 547 10.30 12.68 16.65
CA GLN A 547 10.56 11.35 16.10
C GLN A 547 10.75 10.30 17.21
N LYS A 548 10.06 9.16 17.10
CA LYS A 548 10.12 8.02 18.05
C LYS A 548 11.36 7.15 17.81
N GLU A 549 11.84 6.49 18.88
CA GLU A 549 12.88 5.47 18.80
C GLU A 549 12.33 4.10 18.38
N LYS A 550 13.13 3.30 17.66
CA LYS A 550 12.78 1.95 17.18
C LYS A 550 12.41 0.98 18.32
N THR A 551 12.94 1.19 19.53
CA THR A 551 12.60 0.42 20.74
C THR A 551 11.17 0.69 21.22
N GLN A 552 10.60 1.87 20.92
CA GLN A 552 9.20 2.19 21.17
C GLN A 552 8.27 1.66 20.05
N LEU A 553 8.82 1.27 18.90
CA LEU A 553 8.11 0.61 17.79
C LEU A 553 8.00 -0.92 17.98
N ARG A 554 8.74 -1.51 18.94
CA ARG A 554 8.74 -2.96 19.23
C ARG A 554 8.15 -3.27 20.59
N MET A 555 6.84 -3.55 20.65
CA MET A 555 6.25 -4.41 21.69
C MET A 555 4.95 -5.14 21.27
N ALA A 556 4.45 -5.01 20.03
CA ALA A 556 3.15 -5.59 19.67
C ALA A 556 3.15 -6.59 18.51
N THR A 557 4.28 -6.88 17.87
CA THR A 557 4.25 -7.64 16.61
C THR A 557 5.44 -8.56 16.45
N LEU A 558 5.29 -9.77 16.98
CA LEU A 558 5.70 -11.03 16.36
C LEU A 558 5.19 -12.20 17.23
N GLY A 559 4.18 -12.89 16.71
CA GLY A 559 3.54 -14.13 17.20
C GLY A 559 3.88 -14.65 18.59
N ARG A 560 2.96 -14.47 19.55
CA ARG A 560 2.54 -15.47 20.55
C ARG A 560 1.28 -14.99 21.27
N ILE A 561 0.29 -15.87 21.38
CA ILE A 561 -0.82 -15.75 22.34
C ILE A 561 -0.28 -16.10 23.72
N SER A 562 -0.52 -15.24 24.72
CA SER A 562 -0.95 -15.68 26.06
C SER A 562 -1.50 -14.52 26.90
N HIS A 563 -2.77 -14.62 27.30
CA HIS A 563 -3.29 -14.08 28.56
C HIS A 563 -2.96 -15.10 29.67
N ARG A 564 -2.74 -14.82 30.96
CA ARG A 564 -2.58 -13.64 31.83
C ARG A 564 -2.15 -14.23 33.18
N GLU A 565 -1.31 -13.57 33.98
CA GLU A 565 -1.46 -13.56 35.45
C GLU A 565 -0.55 -12.49 36.09
N THR A 566 -1.17 -11.60 36.85
CA THR A 566 -0.60 -10.90 38.01
C THR A 566 -1.23 -11.56 39.24
N PRO A 567 -0.58 -11.70 40.43
CA PRO A 567 0.09 -10.56 41.10
C PRO A 567 1.24 -10.85 42.13
N LYS A 568 1.93 -9.76 42.52
CA LYS A 568 2.60 -9.44 43.82
C LYS A 568 3.83 -10.25 44.31
N GLY A 569 4.89 -9.51 44.72
CA GLY A 569 5.88 -9.95 45.72
C GLY A 569 7.31 -9.46 45.44
N GLU A 570 8.03 -9.02 46.48
CA GLU A 570 9.30 -8.28 46.54
C GLU A 570 10.57 -8.96 45.96
N PRO A 571 11.69 -8.21 45.75
CA PRO A 571 12.89 -8.71 45.08
C PRO A 571 13.98 -9.25 46.03
N HIS A 572 14.82 -10.16 45.49
CA HIS A 572 16.27 -10.39 45.72
C HIS A 572 16.62 -11.90 45.78
N PRO A 573 17.88 -12.33 45.53
CA PRO A 573 18.86 -11.89 44.53
C PRO A 573 19.44 -13.07 43.70
N GLU A 574 20.31 -12.74 42.73
CA GLU A 574 20.98 -13.63 41.75
C GLU A 574 21.71 -14.86 42.32
N PRO A 575 22.06 -15.82 41.42
CA PRO A 575 23.49 -16.03 41.18
C PRO A 575 23.90 -16.12 39.69
N SER A 576 25.16 -15.79 39.42
CA SER A 576 25.88 -15.79 38.13
C SER A 576 26.63 -17.12 37.86
N PRO A 577 27.62 -17.21 36.92
CA PRO A 577 27.44 -17.60 35.52
C PRO A 577 28.26 -18.85 35.10
N MET A 578 27.92 -19.50 33.97
CA MET A 578 28.81 -20.43 33.24
C MET A 578 28.67 -20.16 31.73
N GLN A 579 29.66 -19.61 31.04
CA GLN A 579 30.88 -20.22 30.44
C GLN A 579 30.65 -21.13 29.19
N LYS A 580 30.97 -20.52 28.03
CA LYS A 580 31.83 -20.96 26.89
C LYS A 580 31.52 -22.20 26.02
N ALA A 581 31.99 -22.04 24.76
CA ALA A 581 32.35 -23.01 23.70
C ALA A 581 31.17 -23.46 22.80
N GLU A 582 31.25 -23.57 21.47
CA GLU A 582 32.38 -23.65 20.52
C GLU A 582 31.88 -23.42 19.07
N GLN A 583 32.77 -22.95 18.18
CA GLN A 583 32.56 -22.86 16.72
C GLN A 583 32.71 -24.24 16.05
N PRO A 584 32.24 -24.39 14.80
CA PRO A 584 33.07 -25.08 13.82
C PRO A 584 33.15 -24.38 12.44
N GLN A 585 34.41 -24.05 12.12
CA GLN A 585 35.18 -24.35 10.91
C GLN A 585 34.54 -24.25 9.50
N THR A 586 35.22 -23.42 8.72
CA THR A 586 35.17 -23.22 7.28
C THR A 586 35.72 -24.43 6.49
N ILE A 587 35.08 -24.75 5.36
CA ILE A 587 35.60 -25.64 4.31
C ILE A 587 35.72 -24.83 3.01
N PRO A 588 36.88 -24.82 2.32
CA PRO A 588 37.05 -24.12 1.05
C PRO A 588 36.73 -25.05 -0.12
N VAL A 589 35.94 -24.59 -1.10
CA VAL A 589 35.83 -25.28 -2.39
C VAL A 589 35.94 -24.28 -3.53
N MET A 590 36.80 -24.66 -4.48
CA MET A 590 37.36 -23.85 -5.53
C MET A 590 36.37 -23.47 -6.63
N ILE A 591 36.55 -22.25 -7.10
CA ILE A 591 35.96 -21.68 -8.31
C ILE A 591 36.55 -22.41 -9.54
N LYS A 592 35.69 -22.96 -10.39
CA LYS A 592 36.01 -23.29 -11.78
C LYS A 592 35.16 -22.42 -12.69
N GLU A 593 35.82 -21.51 -13.39
CA GLU A 593 35.26 -20.77 -14.53
C GLU A 593 34.96 -21.74 -15.68
N VAL A 594 33.80 -21.58 -16.33
CA VAL A 594 33.52 -22.15 -17.66
C VAL A 594 32.85 -21.06 -18.53
N PRO A 595 33.23 -20.92 -19.81
CA PRO A 595 32.98 -19.71 -20.58
C PRO A 595 31.61 -19.67 -21.26
N ARG A 596 31.15 -18.43 -21.49
CA ARG A 596 29.98 -18.05 -22.30
C ARG A 596 30.04 -18.66 -23.71
N ARG A 597 28.93 -19.22 -24.19
CA ARG A 597 28.63 -19.34 -25.62
C ARG A 597 27.20 -18.94 -25.93
N CYS A 598 27.08 -17.91 -26.76
CA CYS A 598 25.89 -17.57 -27.53
C CYS A 598 25.49 -18.74 -28.44
N CYS A 599 24.19 -18.97 -28.58
CA CYS A 599 23.61 -19.58 -29.77
C CYS A 599 22.38 -18.77 -30.19
N VAL A 600 22.55 -18.09 -31.33
CA VAL A 600 21.49 -17.62 -32.23
C VAL A 600 21.07 -18.83 -33.07
N VAL A 601 19.82 -18.86 -33.53
CA VAL A 601 19.38 -19.16 -34.93
C VAL A 601 18.08 -19.98 -35.00
N SER A 602 17.18 -19.42 -35.84
CA SER A 602 16.07 -19.97 -36.66
C SER A 602 14.84 -20.56 -35.98
#